data_AF-A0A3P7K8M9-F1
#
_entry.id   AF-A0A3P7K8M9-F1
#
_cell.length_a   1.000
_cell.length_b   1.000
_cell.length_c   1.000
_cell.angle_alpha   90.00
_cell.angle_beta   90.00
_cell.angle_gamma   90.00
#
_symmetry.space_group_name_H-M   'P 1'
#
loop_
_entity.id
_entity.type
_entity.pdbx_description
1 polymer ?
#
loop_
_entity_poly.entity_id
_entity_poly.type
_entity_poly.pdbx_seq_one_letter_code
_entity_poly.pdbx_strand_id
1 'polypeptide(L)'
;MDKTEDVAAFEYKRLPFGVEYAKSSRSFCKGCKSTIGQDSIRMSVREPSRFFDGLQDNWFHLACFWKRLKPGKTEINERSIRGMDMLKWDDQ
;
A
#
# COMPACT_ATOMS: atom_id res chain seq x y z
N MET A 1 8.68 -0.94 29.59
CA MET A 1 8.45 -0.85 28.13
C MET A 1 6.99 -0.47 27.91
N ASP A 2 6.74 0.59 27.16
CA ASP A 2 5.47 1.30 27.10
C ASP A 2 4.46 0.62 26.16
N LYS A 3 3.31 0.21 26.71
CA LYS A 3 2.27 -0.55 25.97
C LYS A 3 1.62 0.26 24.84
N THR A 4 1.81 1.57 24.81
CA THR A 4 1.14 2.50 23.89
C THR A 4 1.83 2.55 22.52
N GLU A 5 3.17 2.41 22.49
CA GLU A 5 3.95 2.35 21.24
C GLU A 5 3.65 1.10 20.40
N ASP A 6 3.41 -0.04 21.05
CA ASP A 6 3.10 -1.31 20.37
C ASP A 6 1.75 -1.26 19.64
N VAL A 7 0.75 -0.57 20.21
CA VAL A 7 -0.59 -0.47 19.61
C VAL A 7 -0.53 0.39 18.34
N ALA A 8 0.17 1.52 18.37
CA ALA A 8 0.32 2.39 17.21
C ALA A 8 1.05 1.69 16.05
N ALA A 9 2.13 0.97 16.34
CA ALA A 9 2.88 0.21 15.33
C ALA A 9 2.03 -0.93 14.74
N PHE A 10 1.18 -1.57 15.54
CA PHE A 10 0.26 -2.61 15.09
C PHE A 10 -0.84 -2.07 14.18
N GLU A 11 -1.47 -0.95 14.55
CA GLU A 11 -2.49 -0.28 13.74
C GLU A 11 -1.90 0.24 12.41
N TYR A 12 -0.69 0.82 12.45
CA TYR A 12 0.03 1.21 11.23
C TYR A 12 0.22 0.02 10.28
N LYS A 13 0.67 -1.12 10.82
CA LYS A 13 0.76 -2.41 10.10
C LYS A 13 -0.60 -2.99 9.67
N ARG A 14 -1.73 -2.37 10.01
CA ARG A 14 -3.06 -2.84 9.58
C ARG A 14 -3.81 -1.88 8.67
N LEU A 15 -3.26 -0.69 8.40
CA LEU A 15 -3.89 0.26 7.47
C LEU A 15 -4.27 -0.39 6.13
N PRO A 16 -5.40 -0.01 5.53
CA PRO A 16 -5.92 -0.68 4.35
C PRO A 16 -5.05 -0.45 3.11
N PHE A 17 -4.25 0.62 3.07
CA PHE A 17 -3.43 0.98 1.92
C PHE A 17 -1.96 1.18 2.29
N GLY A 18 -1.10 1.13 1.27
CA GLY A 18 0.30 1.50 1.40
C GLY A 18 0.83 2.13 0.13
N VAL A 19 1.82 3.00 0.27
CA VAL A 19 2.55 3.63 -0.82
C VAL A 19 4.05 3.50 -0.56
N GLU A 20 4.83 3.29 -1.61
CA GLU A 20 6.29 3.33 -1.56
C GLU A 20 6.87 3.48 -2.97
N TYR A 21 8.14 3.86 -3.06
CA TYR A 21 8.95 3.56 -4.23
C TYR A 21 9.23 2.06 -4.29
N ALA A 22 9.04 1.45 -5.47
CA ALA A 22 9.25 0.04 -5.67
C ALA A 22 10.73 -0.33 -5.47
N LYS A 23 11.02 -1.08 -4.41
CA LYS A 23 12.40 -1.51 -4.04
C LYS A 23 13.10 -2.37 -5.10
N SER A 24 12.34 -2.98 -6.01
CA SER A 24 12.83 -3.77 -7.14
C SER A 24 11.73 -3.92 -8.19
N SER A 25 12.10 -4.35 -9.40
CA SER A 25 11.18 -4.65 -10.50
C SER A 25 10.56 -6.06 -10.47
N ARG A 26 10.50 -6.71 -9.30
CA ARG A 26 9.99 -8.09 -9.17
C ARG A 26 8.48 -8.20 -8.96
N SER A 27 7.80 -7.10 -8.63
CA SER A 27 6.35 -7.10 -8.41
C SER A 27 5.59 -6.85 -9.71
N PHE A 28 4.47 -7.55 -9.88
CA PHE A 28 3.50 -7.27 -10.95
C PHE A 28 2.33 -6.46 -10.43
N CYS A 29 1.86 -5.51 -11.22
CA CYS A 29 0.65 -4.75 -10.96
C CYS A 29 -0.57 -5.69 -11.05
N LYS A 30 -1.35 -5.78 -9.98
CA LYS A 30 -2.55 -6.64 -9.94
C LYS A 30 -3.66 -6.14 -10.88
N GLY A 31 -3.64 -4.88 -11.30
CA GLY A 31 -4.58 -4.27 -12.24
C GLY A 31 -4.28 -4.62 -13.70
N CYS A 32 -3.14 -4.15 -14.24
CA CYS A 32 -2.78 -4.35 -15.65
C CYS A 32 -1.95 -5.61 -15.94
N LYS A 33 -1.51 -6.34 -14.90
CA LYS A 33 -0.66 -7.55 -14.98
C LYS A 33 0.76 -7.32 -15.52
N SER A 34 1.18 -6.07 -15.73
CA SER A 34 2.54 -5.74 -16.13
C SER A 34 3.47 -5.51 -14.92
N THR A 35 4.77 -5.63 -15.14
CA THR A 35 5.82 -5.34 -14.14
C THR A 35 5.72 -3.90 -13.64
N ILE A 36 5.95 -3.70 -12.34
CA ILE A 36 6.17 -2.38 -11.74
C ILE A 36 7.67 -2.11 -11.73
N GLY A 37 8.12 -1.03 -12.35
CA GLY A 37 9.53 -0.68 -12.43
C GLY A 37 10.13 -0.38 -11.06
N GLN A 38 11.41 -0.71 -10.85
CA GLN A 38 12.14 -0.27 -9.66
C GLN A 38 12.12 1.27 -9.57
N ASP A 39 12.12 1.78 -8.34
CA ASP A 39 12.09 3.21 -8.00
C ASP A 39 10.84 3.97 -8.48
N SER A 40 9.89 3.31 -9.13
CA SER A 40 8.58 3.90 -9.45
C SER A 40 7.65 3.88 -8.24
N ILE A 41 6.81 4.91 -8.09
CA ILE A 41 5.77 4.94 -7.05
C ILE A 41 4.73 3.85 -7.34
N ARG A 42 4.46 3.04 -6.32
CA ARG A 42 3.41 2.02 -6.34
C ARG A 42 2.53 2.13 -5.12
N MET A 43 1.27 1.75 -5.30
CA MET A 43 0.30 1.69 -4.21
C MET A 43 -0.20 0.26 -4.01
N SER A 44 -0.63 -0.07 -2.79
CA SER A 44 -1.21 -1.36 -2.47
C SER A 44 -2.56 -1.25 -1.78
N VAL A 45 -3.38 -2.28 -2.00
CA VAL A 45 -4.52 -2.61 -1.14
C VAL A 45 -4.11 -3.82 -0.30
N ARG A 46 -4.29 -3.71 1.02
CA ARG A 46 -4.01 -4.80 1.96
C ARG A 46 -5.23 -5.69 2.10
N GLU A 47 -5.07 -6.97 1.78
CA GLU A 47 -6.15 -7.96 1.78
C GLU A 47 -5.66 -9.26 2.44
N PRO A 48 -6.55 -10.12 2.96
CA PRO A 48 -6.16 -11.45 3.45
C PRO A 48 -5.38 -12.24 2.40
N SER A 49 -4.29 -12.86 2.83
CA SER A 49 -3.49 -13.73 1.98
C SER A 49 -4.23 -15.04 1.71
N ARG A 50 -4.02 -15.59 0.51
CA ARG A 50 -4.50 -16.93 0.14
C ARG A 50 -3.50 -18.04 0.46
N PHE A 51 -2.29 -17.67 0.88
CA PHE A 51 -1.15 -18.58 1.01
C PHE A 51 -0.66 -18.73 2.45
N PHE A 52 -1.04 -17.82 3.34
CA PHE A 52 -0.65 -17.84 4.75
C PHE A 52 -1.69 -17.09 5.58
N ASP A 53 -1.72 -17.35 6.89
CA ASP A 53 -2.60 -16.66 7.82
C ASP A 53 -2.07 -15.25 8.09
N GLY A 54 -2.65 -14.27 7.42
CA GLY A 54 -2.26 -12.87 7.56
C GLY A 54 -2.74 -11.99 6.41
N LEU A 55 -2.27 -10.75 6.42
CA LEU A 55 -2.55 -9.77 5.38
C LEU A 55 -1.38 -9.70 4.39
N GLN A 56 -1.68 -9.47 3.12
CA GLN A 56 -0.70 -9.23 2.07
C GLN A 56 -1.02 -7.93 1.32
N ASP A 57 0.03 -7.27 0.83
CA ASP A 57 -0.11 -6.11 -0.04
C ASP A 57 -0.26 -6.55 -1.49
N ASN A 58 -1.39 -6.20 -2.08
CA ASN A 58 -1.62 -6.33 -3.52
C ASN A 58 -1.17 -5.04 -4.20
N TRP A 59 -0.02 -5.09 -4.88
CA TRP A 59 0.60 -3.92 -5.52
C TRP A 59 -0.02 -3.55 -6.86
N PHE A 60 -0.07 -2.25 -7.13
CA PHE A 60 -0.56 -1.62 -8.35
C PHE A 60 0.36 -0.48 -8.75
N HIS A 61 0.49 -0.21 -10.06
CA HIS A 61 0.97 1.10 -10.50
C HIS A 61 0.05 2.20 -9.94
N LEU A 62 0.60 3.38 -9.67
CA LEU A 62 -0.15 4.52 -9.13
C LEU A 62 -1.46 4.77 -9.89
N ALA A 63 -1.42 4.87 -11.22
CA ALA A 63 -2.62 5.06 -12.04
C ALA A 63 -3.60 3.86 -12.03
N CYS A 64 -3.09 2.64 -11.86
CA CYS A 64 -3.93 1.44 -11.81
C CYS A 64 -4.67 1.31 -10.47
N PHE A 65 -4.07 1.80 -9.39
CA PHE A 65 -4.66 1.79 -8.06
C PHE A 65 -5.98 2.55 -8.02
N TRP A 66 -6.02 3.75 -8.58
CA TRP A 66 -7.24 4.58 -8.60
C TRP A 66 -8.39 3.94 -9.38
N LYS A 67 -8.09 3.15 -10.42
CA LYS A 67 -9.09 2.36 -11.16
C LYS A 67 -9.64 1.17 -10.37
N ARG A 68 -8.89 0.68 -9.36
CA ARG A 68 -9.30 -0.43 -8.49
C ARG A 68 -10.25 0.04 -7.38
N LEU A 69 -10.19 1.31 -6.99
CA LEU A 69 -11.07 1.87 -5.97
C LEU A 69 -12.49 2.03 -6.52
N LYS A 70 -13.49 1.73 -5.69
CA LYS A 70 -14.90 1.91 -6.03
C LYS A 70 -15.40 3.20 -5.36
N PRO A 71 -15.83 4.22 -6.13
CA PRO A 71 -16.39 5.43 -5.58
C PRO A 71 -17.52 5.12 -4.57
N GLY A 72 -17.50 5.80 -3.42
CA GLY A 72 -18.52 5.64 -2.36
C GLY A 72 -18.46 4.33 -1.56
N LYS A 73 -17.53 3.42 -1.87
CA LYS A 73 -17.32 2.17 -1.10
C LYS A 73 -15.96 2.08 -0.44
N THR A 74 -15.06 2.99 -0.78
CA THR A 74 -13.70 3.02 -0.26
C THR A 74 -13.41 4.40 0.30
N GLU A 75 -13.20 4.48 1.61
CA GLU A 75 -12.69 5.67 2.25
C GLU A 75 -11.17 5.62 2.20
N ILE A 76 -10.57 6.61 1.55
CA ILE A 76 -9.12 6.76 1.46
C ILE A 76 -8.76 8.20 1.81
N ASN A 77 -7.77 8.34 2.68
CA ASN A 77 -7.13 9.58 3.09
C ASN A 77 -5.69 9.28 3.52
N GLU A 78 -4.90 10.32 3.77
CA GLU A 78 -3.48 10.19 4.18
C GLU A 78 -3.29 9.23 5.36
N ARG A 79 -4.17 9.26 6.37
CA ARG A 79 -4.07 8.41 7.57
C ARG A 79 -4.37 6.94 7.30
N SER A 80 -5.05 6.63 6.19
CA SER A 80 -5.36 5.25 5.77
C SER A 80 -4.25 4.61 4.94
N ILE A 81 -3.18 5.35 4.63
CA ILE A 81 -2.08 4.92 3.75
C ILE A 81 -0.78 4.87 4.57
N ARG A 82 -0.16 3.68 4.65
CA ARG A 82 1.23 3.58 5.14
C ARG A 82 2.21 4.18 4.15
N GLY A 83 3.28 4.79 4.66
CA GLY A 83 4.46 5.16 3.89
C GLY A 83 4.37 6.52 3.20
N MET A 84 3.32 7.30 3.45
CA MET A 84 3.20 8.67 2.93
C MET A 84 4.40 9.54 3.35
N ASP A 85 4.82 9.40 4.60
CA ASP A 85 5.97 10.08 5.22
C ASP A 85 7.32 9.73 4.59
N MET A 86 7.40 8.61 3.87
CA MET A 86 8.62 8.12 3.22
C MET A 86 8.76 8.59 1.77
N LEU A 87 7.74 9.24 1.21
CA LEU A 87 7.80 9.84 -0.11
C LEU A 87 8.53 11.18 -0.07
N LYS A 88 9.16 11.55 -1.20
CA LYS A 88 9.67 12.91 -1.37
C LYS A 88 8.52 13.90 -1.30
N TRP A 89 8.81 15.12 -0.86
CA TRP A 89 7.80 16.16 -0.67
C TRP A 89 7.00 16.47 -1.95
N ASP A 90 7.65 16.45 -3.12
CA ASP A 90 6.99 16.67 -4.43
C ASP A 90 6.07 15.52 -4.87
N ASP A 91 6.16 14.35 -4.20
CA ASP A 91 5.42 13.12 -4.53
C ASP A 91 4.30 12.81 -3.50
N GLN A 92 4.12 13.64 -2.47
CA GLN A 92 3.04 13.54 -1.46
C GLN A 92 1.80 14.28 -1.92
#